data_AF-A0AA48QWI6-F1
#
_entry.id   AF-A0AA48QWI6-F1
#
_cell.length_a   1.000
_cell.length_b   1.000
_cell.length_c   1.000
_cell.angle_alpha   90.00
_cell.angle_beta   90.00
_cell.angle_gamma   90.00
#
_symmetry.space_group_name_H-M   'P 1'
#
loop_
_entity.id
_entity.type
_entity.pdbx_description
1 polymer ?
#
loop_
_entity_poly.entity_id
_entity_poly.type
_entity_poly.pdbx_seq_one_letter_code
_entity_poly.pdbx_strand_id
1 'polypeptide(L)'
;MRWAFWRSADEPGPSTPTPIEEVMEVPTLTRFERTLVDEEKVQAPQYPTFQDVPTCMTLFDQFFMCAALMPQVRAIYRFGHLKDCTPKWDDFKYCMSLKSEDEEERRQAWIKRRAEWWAHRRVGPSSEDVWEVREKPLENFPPLYPEYDLDESQDAAGTV
;
A
#
# COMPACT_ATOMS: atom_id res chain seq x y z
N MET A 1 -62.20 24.22 14.24
CA MET A 1 -62.46 23.52 15.52
C MET A 1 -62.90 22.09 15.24
N ARG A 2 -62.44 21.17 16.11
CA ARG A 2 -62.76 19.73 16.23
C ARG A 2 -61.91 18.73 15.42
N TRP A 3 -61.02 18.14 16.20
CA TRP A 3 -60.39 16.84 16.04
C TRP A 3 -61.42 15.70 16.18
N ALA A 4 -61.24 14.63 15.41
CA ALA A 4 -61.70 13.26 15.65
C ALA A 4 -60.74 12.36 14.86
N PHE A 5 -59.73 11.69 15.42
CA PHE A 5 -59.72 10.68 16.50
C PHE A 5 -60.54 9.42 16.13
N TRP A 6 -59.82 8.47 15.50
CA TRP A 6 -60.01 7.01 15.38
C TRP A 6 -61.16 6.41 14.56
N ARG A 7 -60.76 5.63 13.54
CA ARG A 7 -61.37 4.33 13.25
C ARG A 7 -60.31 3.37 12.68
N SER A 8 -60.14 2.23 13.34
CA SER A 8 -59.24 1.13 12.97
C SER A 8 -59.50 0.61 11.57
N ALA A 9 -58.41 0.23 10.89
CA ALA A 9 -58.39 -0.91 9.99
C ALA A 9 -57.15 -1.73 10.35
N ASP A 10 -57.38 -2.86 11.02
CA ASP A 10 -56.46 -3.99 10.97
C ASP A 10 -56.50 -4.54 9.53
N GLU A 11 -55.43 -4.32 8.78
CA GLU A 11 -55.11 -5.14 7.61
C GLU A 11 -53.71 -5.73 7.81
N PRO A 12 -53.52 -7.06 7.78
CA PRO A 12 -52.19 -7.62 7.71
C PRO A 12 -51.60 -7.30 6.33
N GLY A 13 -50.78 -6.25 6.29
CA GLY A 13 -49.99 -5.90 5.12
C GLY A 13 -49.03 -7.03 4.72
N PRO A 14 -48.77 -7.19 3.41
CA PRO A 14 -47.99 -8.29 2.87
C PRO A 14 -46.55 -8.27 3.40
N SER A 15 -46.05 -9.45 3.79
CA SER A 15 -44.66 -9.64 4.21
C SER A 15 -43.72 -9.09 3.13
N THR A 16 -43.06 -7.98 3.44
CA THR A 16 -41.89 -7.51 2.70
C THR A 16 -40.90 -8.67 2.64
N PRO A 17 -40.53 -9.20 1.44
CA PRO A 17 -39.32 -9.99 1.36
C PRO A 17 -38.19 -9.04 1.74
N THR A 18 -37.54 -9.31 2.86
CA THR A 18 -36.23 -8.76 3.18
C THR A 18 -35.38 -8.83 1.91
N PRO A 19 -34.74 -7.72 1.49
CA PRO A 19 -33.67 -7.81 0.51
C PRO A 19 -32.72 -8.88 1.02
N ILE A 20 -32.59 -9.96 0.25
CA ILE A 20 -31.50 -10.90 0.39
C ILE A 20 -30.28 -10.03 0.13
N GLU A 21 -29.66 -9.57 1.21
CA GLU A 21 -28.29 -9.11 1.17
C GLU A 21 -27.52 -10.34 0.72
N GLU A 22 -27.29 -10.41 -0.59
CA GLU A 22 -26.28 -11.26 -1.19
C GLU A 22 -24.97 -10.75 -0.62
N VAL A 23 -24.68 -11.18 0.61
CA VAL A 23 -23.32 -11.25 1.11
C VAL A 23 -22.67 -12.20 0.12
N MET A 24 -22.04 -11.62 -0.91
CA MET A 24 -21.00 -12.31 -1.63
C MET A 24 -20.11 -12.87 -0.53
N GLU A 25 -20.16 -14.18 -0.32
CA GLU A 25 -19.32 -14.87 0.64
C GLU A 25 -17.89 -14.68 0.15
N VAL A 26 -17.29 -13.58 0.57
CA VAL A 26 -15.87 -13.33 0.40
C VAL A 26 -15.22 -14.51 1.11
N PRO A 27 -14.45 -15.37 0.41
CA PRO A 27 -13.75 -16.43 1.08
C PRO A 27 -12.95 -15.80 2.22
N THR A 28 -12.98 -16.43 3.39
CA THR A 28 -12.25 -15.98 4.59
C THR A 28 -10.74 -16.17 4.41
N LEU A 29 -10.20 -15.73 3.28
CA LEU A 29 -8.79 -15.65 3.01
C LEU A 29 -8.16 -14.67 4.00
N THR A 30 -6.99 -15.04 4.49
CA THR A 30 -6.18 -14.16 5.34
C THR A 30 -5.85 -12.86 4.59
N ARG A 31 -5.57 -11.77 5.32
CA ARG A 31 -5.14 -10.49 4.71
C ARG A 31 -3.98 -10.71 3.73
N PHE A 32 -3.05 -11.61 4.07
CA PHE A 32 -1.90 -11.96 3.25
C PHE A 32 -2.28 -12.61 1.92
N GLU A 33 -3.15 -13.63 1.93
CA GLU A 33 -3.59 -14.30 0.70
C GLU A 33 -4.31 -13.35 -0.25
N ARG A 34 -5.15 -12.45 0.27
CA ARG A 34 -5.82 -11.42 -0.55
C ARG A 34 -4.78 -10.50 -1.21
N THR A 35 -3.82 -10.01 -0.43
CA THR A 35 -2.75 -9.15 -0.96
C THR A 35 -1.86 -9.88 -1.96
N LEU A 36 -1.57 -11.16 -1.76
CA LEU A 36 -0.80 -11.97 -2.71
C LEU A 36 -1.48 -12.03 -4.08
N VAL A 37 -2.77 -12.39 -4.10
CA VAL A 37 -3.55 -12.48 -5.33
C VAL A 37 -3.60 -11.14 -6.05
N ASP A 38 -3.68 -10.03 -5.32
CA ASP A 38 -3.66 -8.68 -5.91
C ASP A 38 -2.27 -8.28 -6.42
N GLU A 39 -1.19 -8.59 -5.70
CA GLU A 39 0.18 -8.35 -6.18
C GLU A 39 0.52 -9.19 -7.41
N GLU A 40 0.06 -10.45 -7.48
CA GLU A 40 0.25 -11.29 -8.67
C GLU A 40 -0.42 -10.65 -9.90
N LYS A 41 -1.65 -10.14 -9.76
CA LYS A 41 -2.35 -9.41 -10.84
C LYS A 41 -1.61 -8.14 -11.25
N VAL A 42 -1.01 -7.41 -10.31
CA VAL A 42 -0.22 -6.20 -10.58
C VAL A 42 1.11 -6.52 -11.25
N GLN A 43 1.70 -7.68 -10.97
CA GLN A 43 3.02 -8.05 -11.48
C GLN A 43 3.00 -8.82 -12.80
N ALA A 44 1.97 -9.61 -13.06
CA ALA A 44 1.79 -10.30 -14.34
C ALA A 44 1.96 -9.38 -15.58
N PRO A 45 1.37 -8.16 -15.64
CA PRO A 45 1.57 -7.27 -16.78
C PRO A 45 2.97 -6.63 -16.85
N GLN A 46 3.76 -6.64 -15.78
CA GLN A 46 5.14 -6.13 -15.80
C GLN A 46 6.10 -7.09 -16.52
N TYR A 47 5.75 -8.38 -16.58
CA TYR A 47 6.54 -9.43 -17.21
C TYR A 47 5.67 -10.20 -18.23
N PRO A 48 5.30 -9.56 -19.36
CA PRO A 48 4.44 -10.19 -20.35
C PRO A 48 5.14 -11.37 -21.03
N THR A 49 6.43 -11.27 -21.28
CA THR A 49 7.24 -12.35 -21.89
C THR A 49 8.35 -12.82 -20.97
N PHE A 50 8.99 -13.95 -21.31
CA PHE A 50 10.15 -14.45 -20.57
C PHE A 50 11.37 -13.53 -20.69
N GLN A 51 11.52 -12.81 -21.80
CA GLN A 51 12.68 -11.93 -22.04
C GLN A 51 12.70 -10.71 -21.10
N ASP A 52 11.55 -10.33 -20.55
CA ASP A 52 11.41 -9.22 -19.61
C ASP A 52 11.87 -9.60 -18.18
N VAL A 53 12.04 -10.91 -17.92
CA VAL A 53 12.55 -11.40 -16.63
C VAL A 53 14.07 -11.16 -16.57
N PRO A 54 14.60 -10.59 -15.48
CA PRO A 54 16.03 -10.33 -15.38
C PRO A 54 16.86 -11.63 -15.45
N THR A 55 17.93 -11.59 -16.24
CA THR A 55 18.93 -12.66 -16.33
C THR A 55 19.72 -12.76 -15.02
N CYS A 56 20.17 -13.96 -14.63
CA CYS A 56 20.88 -14.14 -13.36
C CYS A 56 22.14 -13.27 -13.24
N MET A 57 22.84 -12.99 -14.35
CA MET A 57 23.97 -12.06 -14.37
C MET A 57 23.55 -10.63 -14.01
N THR A 58 22.38 -10.17 -14.46
CA THR A 58 21.89 -8.83 -14.09
C THR A 58 21.57 -8.72 -12.61
N LEU A 59 21.08 -9.81 -11.99
CA LEU A 59 20.83 -9.86 -10.54
C LEU A 59 22.14 -9.91 -9.74
N PHE A 60 23.14 -10.62 -10.26
CA PHE A 60 24.48 -10.62 -9.70
C PHE A 60 25.10 -9.21 -9.71
N ASP A 61 25.03 -8.51 -10.85
CA ASP A 61 25.55 -7.15 -10.96
C ASP A 61 24.83 -6.19 -9.99
N GLN A 62 23.52 -6.34 -9.80
CA GLN A 62 22.77 -5.58 -8.79
C GLN A 62 23.27 -5.83 -7.36
N PHE A 63 23.58 -7.08 -7.02
CA PHE A 63 24.17 -7.42 -5.73
C PHE A 63 25.55 -6.78 -5.57
N PHE A 64 26.42 -6.89 -6.59
CA PHE A 64 27.75 -6.28 -6.55
C PHE A 64 27.69 -4.76 -6.45
N MET A 65 26.78 -4.11 -7.17
CA MET A 65 26.57 -2.67 -7.06
C MET A 65 26.06 -2.27 -5.66
N CYS A 66 25.29 -3.11 -4.98
CA CYS A 66 24.89 -2.87 -3.59
C CYS A 66 26.08 -3.04 -2.63
N ALA A 67 26.88 -4.10 -2.82
CA ALA A 67 28.03 -4.42 -1.97
C ALA A 67 29.25 -3.53 -2.25
N ALA A 68 29.26 -2.77 -3.35
CA ALA A 68 30.36 -1.90 -3.72
C ALA A 68 30.67 -0.87 -2.61
N LEU A 69 31.95 -0.52 -2.47
CA LEU A 69 32.44 0.36 -1.40
C LEU A 69 31.76 1.73 -1.40
N MET A 70 31.63 2.37 -2.57
CA MET A 70 31.13 3.74 -2.66
C MET A 70 29.64 3.87 -2.26
N PRO A 71 28.73 2.99 -2.69
CA PRO A 71 27.36 2.94 -2.17
C PRO A 71 27.25 2.68 -0.67
N GLN A 72 28.14 1.84 -0.12
CA GLN A 72 28.16 1.49 1.31
C GLN A 72 28.64 2.66 2.18
N VAL A 73 29.67 3.40 1.75
CA VAL A 73 30.11 4.62 2.46
C VAL A 73 29.00 5.67 2.52
N ARG A 74 28.25 5.86 1.44
CA ARG A 74 27.09 6.78 1.43
C ARG A 74 25.97 6.31 2.37
N ALA A 75 25.79 5.01 2.50
CA ALA A 75 24.80 4.43 3.42
C ALA A 75 25.16 4.70 4.87
N ILE A 76 26.43 4.48 5.23
CA ILE A 76 26.94 4.77 6.56
C ILE A 76 26.78 6.26 6.86
N TYR A 77 27.10 7.14 5.90
CA TYR A 77 26.94 8.58 6.09
C TYR A 77 25.48 9.00 6.34
N ARG A 78 24.51 8.41 5.61
CA ARG A 78 23.09 8.79 5.72
C ARG A 78 22.34 8.11 6.86
N PHE A 79 22.61 6.83 7.09
CA PHE A 79 21.80 5.98 7.97
C PHE A 79 22.60 5.41 9.15
N GLY A 80 23.93 5.56 9.18
CA GLY A 80 24.79 5.07 10.26
C GLY A 80 25.08 3.56 10.23
N HIS A 81 24.64 2.84 9.20
CA HIS A 81 24.88 1.40 9.05
C HIS A 81 25.11 1.03 7.57
N LEU A 82 25.68 -0.15 7.36
CA LEU A 82 25.82 -0.73 6.02
C LEU A 82 24.44 -1.08 5.46
N LYS A 83 24.26 -0.99 4.14
CA LYS A 83 23.01 -1.43 3.51
C LYS A 83 22.89 -2.94 3.55
N ASP A 84 21.70 -3.41 3.88
CA ASP A 84 21.34 -4.83 3.75
C ASP A 84 21.21 -5.22 2.27
N CYS A 85 22.23 -5.91 1.76
CA CYS A 85 22.27 -6.43 0.38
C CYS A 85 21.81 -7.90 0.27
N THR A 86 21.39 -8.51 1.38
CA THR A 86 20.89 -9.89 1.45
C THR A 86 19.73 -10.19 0.48
N PRO A 87 18.68 -9.35 0.31
CA PRO A 87 17.59 -9.68 -0.61
C PRO A 87 18.07 -9.81 -2.07
N LYS A 88 19.05 -8.98 -2.48
CA LYS A 88 19.63 -9.06 -3.83
C LYS A 88 20.45 -10.34 -4.03
N TRP A 89 21.13 -10.78 -2.99
CA TRP A 89 21.86 -12.05 -3.02
C TRP A 89 20.92 -13.25 -3.11
N ASP A 90 19.80 -13.21 -2.39
CA ASP A 90 18.82 -14.27 -2.40
C ASP A 90 18.07 -14.34 -3.75
N ASP A 91 17.86 -13.21 -4.41
CA ASP A 91 17.32 -13.17 -5.78
C ASP A 91 18.28 -13.82 -6.78
N PHE A 92 19.58 -13.58 -6.65
CA PHE A 92 20.59 -14.24 -7.48
C PHE A 92 20.61 -15.75 -7.27
N LYS A 93 20.64 -16.22 -6.02
CA LYS A 93 20.60 -17.66 -5.70
C LYS A 93 19.35 -18.33 -6.27
N TYR A 94 18.22 -17.65 -6.16
CA TYR A 94 16.96 -18.17 -6.68
C TYR A 94 16.94 -18.26 -8.20
N CYS A 95 17.46 -17.24 -8.89
CA CYS A 95 17.62 -17.33 -10.34
C CYS A 95 18.49 -18.52 -10.75
N MET A 96 19.56 -18.79 -9.98
CA MET A 96 20.41 -19.96 -10.22
C MET A 96 19.69 -21.29 -9.95
N SER A 97 18.78 -21.36 -8.97
CA SER A 97 18.00 -22.58 -8.72
C SER A 97 16.96 -22.85 -9.80
N LEU A 98 16.39 -21.81 -10.41
CA LEU A 98 15.39 -21.95 -11.50
C LEU A 98 16.03 -22.15 -12.89
N LYS A 99 17.36 -22.29 -12.99
CA LYS A 99 18.06 -22.34 -14.29
C LYS A 99 17.67 -23.57 -15.13
N SER A 100 17.25 -24.66 -14.50
CA SER A 100 16.88 -25.91 -15.16
C SER A 100 15.40 -26.02 -15.52
N GLU A 101 14.58 -25.04 -15.12
CA GLU A 101 13.15 -25.03 -15.39
C GLU A 101 12.84 -24.45 -16.76
N ASP A 102 11.64 -24.73 -17.25
CA ASP A 102 11.15 -24.17 -18.51
C ASP A 102 11.01 -22.64 -18.42
N GLU A 103 11.15 -21.95 -19.55
CA GLU A 103 11.16 -20.48 -19.60
C GLU A 103 9.85 -19.88 -19.05
N GLU A 104 8.71 -20.49 -19.35
CA GLU A 104 7.40 -20.05 -18.85
C GLU A 104 7.23 -20.29 -17.35
N GLU A 105 7.70 -21.44 -16.85
CA GLU A 105 7.65 -21.80 -15.43
C GLU A 105 8.54 -20.86 -14.62
N ARG A 106 9.77 -20.60 -15.10
CA ARG A 106 10.68 -19.64 -14.47
C ARG A 106 10.07 -18.24 -14.40
N ARG A 107 9.37 -17.80 -15.44
CA ARG A 107 8.66 -16.50 -15.44
C ARG A 107 7.57 -16.47 -14.38
N GLN A 108 6.74 -17.51 -14.30
CA GLN A 108 5.66 -17.59 -13.31
C GLN A 108 6.22 -17.66 -11.89
N ALA A 109 7.26 -18.46 -11.65
CA ALA A 109 7.93 -18.58 -10.36
C ALA A 109 8.53 -17.24 -9.93
N TRP A 110 9.14 -16.50 -10.86
CA TRP A 110 9.65 -15.15 -10.61
C TRP A 110 8.54 -14.16 -10.19
N ILE A 111 7.41 -14.16 -10.90
CA ILE A 111 6.26 -13.31 -10.58
C ILE A 111 5.72 -13.65 -9.18
N LYS A 112 5.52 -14.95 -8.87
CA LYS A 112 5.00 -15.39 -7.57
C LYS A 112 5.88 -14.95 -6.42
N ARG A 113 7.19 -15.21 -6.50
CA ARG A 113 8.15 -14.79 -5.47
C ARG A 113 8.15 -13.28 -5.26
N ARG A 114 8.06 -12.51 -6.35
CA ARG A 114 8.04 -11.05 -6.27
C ARG A 114 6.70 -10.57 -5.71
N ALA A 115 5.58 -11.25 -5.97
CA ALA A 115 4.29 -10.99 -5.37
C ALA A 115 4.34 -11.26 -3.86
N GLU A 116 4.94 -12.37 -3.44
CA GLU A 116 5.18 -12.68 -2.03
C GLU A 116 5.99 -11.61 -1.30
N TRP A 117 7.09 -11.17 -1.91
CA TRP A 117 7.92 -10.12 -1.33
C TRP A 117 7.15 -8.81 -1.12
N TRP A 118 6.35 -8.40 -2.12
CA TRP A 118 5.53 -7.19 -2.02
C TRP A 118 4.37 -7.37 -1.04
N ALA A 119 3.73 -8.53 -1.01
CA ALA A 119 2.65 -8.84 -0.09
C ALA A 119 3.13 -8.78 1.36
N HIS A 120 4.27 -9.38 1.69
CA HIS A 120 4.85 -9.27 3.04
C HIS A 120 5.07 -7.81 3.46
N ARG A 121 5.51 -6.97 2.53
CA ARG A 121 5.76 -5.55 2.79
C ARG A 121 4.47 -4.74 2.95
N ARG A 122 3.40 -5.09 2.23
CA ARG A 122 2.08 -4.43 2.31
C ARG A 122 1.23 -4.89 3.50
N VAL A 123 1.41 -6.13 3.94
CA VAL A 123 0.72 -6.68 5.13
C VAL A 123 1.31 -6.12 6.42
N GLY A 124 2.51 -5.55 6.38
CA GLY A 124 3.05 -4.79 7.49
C GLY A 124 2.10 -3.69 7.99
N PRO A 125 2.32 -3.19 9.22
CA PRO A 125 1.42 -2.23 9.86
C PRO A 125 1.27 -0.99 8.97
N SER A 126 0.05 -0.71 8.52
CA SER A 126 -0.25 0.47 7.71
C SER A 126 -0.83 1.57 8.59
N SER A 127 -0.77 2.82 8.12
CA SER A 127 -1.45 3.92 8.81
C SER A 127 -2.96 3.73 8.90
N GLU A 128 -3.55 2.98 7.97
CA GLU A 128 -4.98 2.65 7.96
C GLU A 128 -5.36 1.72 9.13
N ASP A 129 -4.40 0.99 9.70
CA ASP A 129 -4.62 0.17 10.90
C ASP A 129 -4.73 1.03 12.18
N VAL A 130 -4.20 2.27 12.14
CA VAL A 130 -4.19 3.20 13.28
C VAL A 130 -5.23 4.32 13.11
N TRP A 131 -5.47 4.75 11.87
CA TRP A 131 -6.30 5.91 11.54
C TRP A 131 -7.48 5.49 10.66
N GLU A 132 -8.68 5.84 11.10
CA GLU A 132 -9.90 5.65 10.31
C GLU A 132 -10.02 6.71 9.21
N VAL A 133 -10.53 6.29 8.04
CA VAL A 133 -10.77 7.20 6.90
C VAL A 133 -11.88 8.18 7.27
N ARG A 134 -11.63 9.48 7.06
CA ARG A 134 -12.64 10.51 7.34
C ARG A 134 -13.75 10.46 6.29
N GLU A 135 -15.00 10.37 6.73
CA GLU A 135 -16.17 10.43 5.85
C GLU A 135 -16.50 11.85 5.37
N LYS A 136 -16.12 12.88 6.16
CA LYS A 136 -16.47 14.28 5.90
C LYS A 136 -15.24 15.17 5.86
N PRO A 137 -15.21 16.18 4.96
CA PRO A 137 -14.14 17.16 4.93
C PRO A 137 -14.15 18.02 6.20
N LEU A 138 -12.98 18.50 6.59
CA LEU A 138 -12.83 19.43 7.72
C LEU A 138 -13.31 20.82 7.30
N GLU A 139 -14.09 21.49 8.16
CA GLU A 139 -14.70 22.78 7.82
C GLU A 139 -13.68 23.92 7.64
N ASN A 140 -12.55 23.88 8.36
CA ASN A 140 -11.56 24.98 8.40
C ASN A 140 -10.12 24.49 8.16
N PHE A 141 -9.90 23.73 7.08
CA PHE A 141 -8.56 23.25 6.71
C PHE A 141 -8.14 23.75 5.32
N PRO A 142 -6.94 24.36 5.16
CA PRO A 142 -5.94 24.67 6.18
C PRO A 142 -6.40 25.82 7.12
N PRO A 143 -6.06 25.79 8.42
CA PRO A 143 -6.35 26.91 9.30
C PRO A 143 -5.62 28.15 8.80
N LEU A 144 -6.33 29.27 8.67
CA LEU A 144 -5.68 30.56 8.47
C LEU A 144 -4.89 30.87 9.74
N TYR A 145 -3.57 30.95 9.63
CA TYR A 145 -2.74 31.42 10.74
C TYR A 145 -3.21 32.85 11.08
N PRO A 146 -3.42 33.19 12.36
CA PRO A 146 -3.53 34.59 12.72
C PRO A 146 -2.24 35.27 12.30
N GLU A 147 -2.38 36.32 11.50
CA GLU A 147 -1.29 37.21 11.11
C GLU A 147 -0.71 37.74 12.42
N TYR A 148 0.48 37.28 12.80
CA TYR A 148 1.18 37.85 13.95
C TYR A 148 1.49 39.31 13.57
N ASP A 149 0.92 40.24 14.35
CA ASP A 149 1.11 41.69 14.19
C ASP A 149 2.62 42.01 14.06
N LEU A 150 3.08 42.33 12.84
CA LEU A 150 4.42 42.85 12.56
C LEU A 150 4.48 44.38 12.80
N ASP A 151 3.43 44.91 13.40
CA ASP A 151 3.07 46.30 13.51
C ASP A 151 3.73 46.99 14.71
N GLU A 152 4.27 46.24 15.68
CA GLU A 152 4.78 46.81 16.95
C GLU A 152 6.24 47.29 16.88
N SER A 153 6.87 47.29 15.69
CA SER A 153 8.27 47.74 15.53
C SER A 153 8.47 49.05 14.75
N GLN A 154 7.41 49.68 14.25
CA GLN A 154 7.54 50.94 13.49
C GLN A 154 7.33 52.22 14.32
N ASP A 155 6.82 52.12 15.56
CA ASP A 155 6.63 53.29 16.43
C ASP A 155 7.85 53.63 17.32
N ALA A 156 8.91 52.82 17.29
CA ALA A 156 10.15 53.09 18.04
C ALA A 156 11.17 53.96 17.30
N ALA A 157 10.88 54.42 16.08
CA ALA A 157 11.79 55.21 15.25
C ALA A 157 11.25 56.62 14.94
N GLY A 158 10.76 57.33 15.96
CA GLY A 158 10.25 58.69 15.76
C GLY A 158 10.04 59.52 17.01
N THR A 159 11.07 59.82 17.81
CA THR A 159 11.11 61.08 18.57
C THR A 159 12.54 61.48 19.02
N VAL A 160 12.87 62.73 18.67
CA VAL A 160 14.01 63.62 19.06
C VAL A 160 15.36 63.39 18.37
#